data_AF-A0A1Y1Q1M7-F1
#
_entry.id   AF-A0A1Y1Q1M7-F1
#
_cell.length_a   1.000
_cell.length_b   1.000
_cell.length_c   1.000
_cell.angle_alpha   90.00
_cell.angle_beta   90.00
_cell.angle_gamma   90.00
#
_symmetry.space_group_name_H-M   'P 1'
#
loop_
_entity.id
_entity.type
_entity.pdbx_description
1 polymer ?
#
loop_
_entity_poly.entity_id
_entity_poly.type
_entity_poly.pdbx_seq_one_letter_code
_entity_poly.pdbx_strand_id
1 'polypeptide(L)'
;PNVEKPSSSPPKVPPEVLTDAEIKDFITKDNFATAKKMVERTENFGRFLSQGEKKEPVSTSQIRDVYGTVKKLEVAPWDKVKTPRQLLLLKPRLEYAAARHKGRMGHLKKVINSAIDCVGEDEANFKRFCQFFEAIVAYQVAEQKK
;
A
#
# COMPACT_ATOMS: atom_id res chain seq x y z
N PRO A 1 -38.46 -20.17 8.33
CA PRO A 1 -37.83 -18.93 7.80
C PRO A 1 -36.38 -19.20 7.40
N ASN A 2 -36.20 -19.58 6.13
CA ASN A 2 -34.89 -19.80 5.53
C ASN A 2 -34.30 -18.42 5.20
N VAL A 3 -33.27 -18.01 5.94
CA VAL A 3 -32.57 -16.76 5.65
C VAL A 3 -31.48 -17.09 4.63
N GLU A 4 -31.80 -16.86 3.35
CA GLU A 4 -30.82 -16.89 2.26
C GLU A 4 -29.65 -15.96 2.59
N LYS A 5 -28.46 -16.53 2.72
CA LYS A 5 -27.22 -15.74 2.73
C LYS A 5 -27.10 -15.06 1.36
N PRO A 6 -26.69 -13.78 1.30
CA PRO A 6 -26.48 -13.13 0.02
C PRO A 6 -25.35 -13.85 -0.72
N SER A 7 -25.72 -14.47 -1.84
CA SER A 7 -24.81 -14.95 -2.87
C SER A 7 -24.15 -13.73 -3.51
N SER A 8 -23.03 -13.28 -2.95
CA SER A 8 -22.11 -12.44 -3.70
C SER A 8 -21.17 -13.37 -4.45
N SER A 9 -21.25 -13.33 -5.78
CA SER A 9 -20.25 -13.94 -6.66
C SER A 9 -18.86 -13.54 -6.17
N PRO A 10 -17.88 -14.46 -6.12
CA PRO A 10 -16.54 -14.10 -5.69
C PRO A 10 -16.04 -12.93 -6.54
N PRO A 11 -15.38 -11.91 -5.93
CA PRO A 11 -14.79 -10.84 -6.70
C PRO A 11 -13.89 -11.46 -7.79
N LYS A 12 -14.03 -11.01 -9.04
CA LYS A 12 -13.24 -11.47 -10.19
C LYS A 12 -11.71 -11.32 -10.00
N VAL A 13 -11.29 -10.64 -8.93
CA VAL A 13 -9.90 -10.37 -8.54
C VAL A 13 -9.73 -10.83 -7.08
N PRO A 14 -8.65 -11.56 -6.74
CA PRO A 14 -8.42 -11.99 -5.37
C PRO A 14 -8.43 -10.82 -4.36
N PRO A 15 -8.93 -11.01 -3.14
CA PRO A 15 -9.05 -9.93 -2.14
C PRO A 15 -7.71 -9.25 -1.81
N GLU A 16 -6.60 -9.97 -1.95
CA GLU A 16 -5.24 -9.49 -1.72
C GLU A 16 -4.63 -8.68 -2.87
N VAL A 17 -5.27 -8.64 -4.05
CA VAL A 17 -4.73 -7.93 -5.22
C VAL A 17 -5.30 -6.52 -5.30
N LEU A 18 -4.47 -5.52 -5.03
CA LEU A 18 -4.78 -4.12 -5.33
C LEU A 18 -4.58 -3.86 -6.83
N THR A 19 -5.63 -3.45 -7.52
CA THR A 19 -5.55 -3.10 -8.95
C THR A 19 -5.02 -1.68 -9.16
N ASP A 20 -4.39 -1.40 -10.30
CA ASP A 20 -3.89 -0.06 -10.61
C ASP A 20 -5.02 0.99 -10.64
N ALA A 21 -6.23 0.60 -11.05
CA ALA A 21 -7.41 1.47 -11.01
C ALA A 21 -7.82 1.83 -9.57
N GLU A 22 -7.79 0.86 -8.65
CA GLU A 22 -8.06 1.12 -7.23
C GLU A 22 -6.99 2.00 -6.61
N ILE A 23 -5.71 1.69 -6.88
CA ILE A 23 -4.58 2.48 -6.40
C ILE A 23 -4.72 3.93 -6.90
N LYS A 24 -4.96 4.12 -8.19
CA LYS A 24 -5.20 5.46 -8.76
C LYS A 24 -6.34 6.19 -8.06
N ASP A 25 -7.45 5.50 -7.82
CA ASP A 25 -8.59 6.10 -7.12
C ASP A 25 -8.22 6.52 -5.70
N PHE A 26 -7.51 5.67 -4.94
CA PHE A 26 -7.06 5.98 -3.57
C PHE A 26 -6.12 7.18 -3.53
N ILE A 27 -5.27 7.36 -4.55
CA ILE A 27 -4.32 8.48 -4.60
C ILE A 27 -4.96 9.76 -5.12
N THR A 28 -5.95 9.69 -6.02
CA THR A 28 -6.44 10.89 -6.74
C THR A 28 -7.83 11.36 -6.36
N LYS A 29 -8.65 10.54 -5.69
CA LYS A 29 -10.03 10.89 -5.33
C LYS A 29 -10.19 11.09 -3.82
N ASP A 30 -10.58 12.29 -3.43
CA ASP A 30 -10.85 12.63 -2.03
C ASP A 30 -12.35 12.56 -1.74
N ASN A 31 -12.83 11.37 -1.35
CA ASN A 31 -14.20 11.18 -0.89
C ASN A 31 -14.32 9.95 0.03
N PHE A 32 -15.39 9.92 0.81
CA PHE A 32 -15.62 8.88 1.80
C PHE A 32 -15.75 7.47 1.22
N ALA A 33 -16.37 7.31 0.04
CA ALA A 33 -16.52 6.00 -0.58
C ALA A 33 -15.16 5.41 -0.99
N THR A 34 -14.29 6.24 -1.56
CA THR A 34 -12.90 5.88 -1.87
C THR A 34 -12.13 5.53 -0.59
N ALA A 35 -12.22 6.36 0.46
CA ALA A 35 -11.52 6.11 1.73
C ALA A 35 -11.96 4.80 2.40
N LYS A 36 -13.28 4.54 2.45
CA LYS A 36 -13.83 3.28 2.98
C LYS A 36 -13.29 2.07 2.22
N LYS A 37 -13.28 2.15 0.88
CA LYS A 37 -12.74 1.07 0.04
C LYS A 37 -11.24 0.88 0.26
N MET A 38 -10.47 1.96 0.40
CA MET A 38 -9.03 1.90 0.68
C MET A 38 -8.75 1.12 1.97
N VAL A 39 -9.48 1.40 3.05
CA VAL A 39 -9.34 0.69 4.33
C VAL A 39 -9.59 -0.81 4.15
N GLU A 40 -10.69 -1.20 3.51
CA GLU A 40 -11.00 -2.62 3.26
C GLU A 40 -9.92 -3.32 2.41
N ARG A 41 -9.44 -2.68 1.34
CA ARG A 41 -8.42 -3.28 0.46
C ARG A 41 -7.05 -3.36 1.15
N THR A 42 -6.67 -2.35 1.91
CA THR A 42 -5.40 -2.33 2.65
C THR A 42 -5.39 -3.29 3.83
N GLU A 43 -6.54 -3.59 4.45
CA GLU A 43 -6.65 -4.65 5.45
C GLU A 43 -6.33 -6.02 4.84
N ASN A 44 -7.00 -6.37 3.73
CA ASN A 44 -6.78 -7.64 3.04
C ASN A 44 -5.34 -7.75 2.53
N PHE A 45 -4.80 -6.67 1.96
CA PHE A 45 -3.42 -6.65 1.49
C PHE A 45 -2.41 -6.73 2.64
N GLY A 46 -2.61 -6.00 3.73
CA GLY A 46 -1.75 -6.04 4.91
C GLY A 46 -1.71 -7.44 5.52
N ARG A 47 -2.86 -8.09 5.69
CA ARG A 47 -2.98 -9.50 6.10
C ARG A 47 -2.22 -10.43 5.15
N PHE A 48 -2.38 -10.22 3.84
CA PHE A 48 -1.59 -10.94 2.86
C PHE A 48 -0.10 -10.65 3.02
N LEU A 49 0.38 -9.44 3.32
CA LEU A 49 1.82 -9.26 3.52
C LEU A 49 2.37 -10.01 4.75
N SER A 50 1.55 -10.24 5.77
CA SER A 50 1.95 -10.87 7.04
C SER A 50 1.89 -12.39 7.06
N GLN A 51 0.97 -13.00 6.30
CA GLN A 51 0.74 -14.44 6.33
C GLN A 51 1.72 -15.22 5.42
N GLY A 52 1.82 -16.54 5.58
CA GLY A 52 2.46 -17.43 4.60
C GLY A 52 3.20 -18.63 5.20
N GLU A 53 2.79 -19.84 4.81
CA GLU A 53 3.61 -21.05 4.98
C GLU A 53 4.54 -21.17 3.76
N LYS A 54 5.85 -21.12 3.99
CA LYS A 54 6.91 -21.37 2.98
C LYS A 54 7.21 -20.29 1.94
N LYS A 55 6.53 -19.13 1.93
CA LYS A 55 6.90 -17.97 1.07
C LYS A 55 6.99 -16.69 1.90
N GLU A 56 8.21 -16.20 2.03
CA GLU A 56 8.67 -15.13 2.95
C GLU A 56 7.65 -13.97 3.08
N PRO A 57 6.96 -13.86 4.24
CA PRO A 57 6.13 -12.69 4.56
C PRO A 57 7.01 -11.44 4.69
N VAL A 58 6.41 -10.27 4.53
CA VAL A 58 7.12 -9.02 4.80
C VAL A 58 7.24 -8.87 6.31
N SER A 59 8.46 -8.73 6.82
CA SER A 59 8.68 -8.48 8.24
C SER A 59 8.38 -7.02 8.60
N THR A 60 8.05 -6.81 9.87
CA THR A 60 7.87 -5.49 10.45
C THR A 60 9.09 -4.58 10.20
N SER A 61 10.31 -5.12 10.27
CA SER A 61 11.52 -4.31 10.01
C SER A 61 11.66 -3.91 8.55
N GLN A 62 11.35 -4.81 7.61
CA GLN A 62 11.39 -4.52 6.18
C GLN A 62 10.40 -3.43 5.78
N ILE A 63 9.14 -3.54 6.20
CA ILE A 63 8.13 -2.55 5.81
C ILE A 63 8.38 -1.20 6.49
N ARG A 64 8.86 -1.19 7.74
CA ARG A 64 9.17 0.05 8.47
C ARG A 64 10.41 0.76 7.92
N ASP A 65 11.41 0.07 7.39
CA ASP A 65 12.56 0.72 6.76
C ASP A 65 12.12 1.58 5.56
N VAL A 66 11.24 1.04 4.72
CA VAL A 66 10.68 1.76 3.58
C VAL A 66 9.75 2.89 4.04
N TYR A 67 8.78 2.58 4.91
CA TYR A 67 7.81 3.56 5.41
C TYR A 67 8.48 4.73 6.15
N GLY A 68 9.54 4.46 6.92
CA GLY A 68 10.28 5.51 7.63
C GLY A 68 10.90 6.54 6.68
N THR A 69 11.25 6.15 5.46
CA THR A 69 11.73 7.11 4.45
C THR A 69 10.59 7.98 3.92
N VAL A 70 9.42 7.39 3.66
CA VAL A 70 8.21 8.15 3.28
C VAL A 70 7.80 9.11 4.38
N LYS A 71 7.81 8.68 5.64
CA LYS A 71 7.42 9.53 6.78
C LYS A 71 8.33 10.74 6.94
N LYS A 72 9.63 10.60 6.66
CA LYS A 72 10.57 11.74 6.63
C LYS A 72 10.22 12.75 5.55
N LEU A 73 9.80 12.29 4.37
CA LEU A 73 9.32 13.17 3.30
C LEU A 73 8.01 13.86 3.67
N GLU A 74 7.11 13.17 4.37
CA GLU A 74 5.81 13.72 4.80
C GLU A 74 5.94 14.83 5.85
N VAL A 75 6.88 14.68 6.79
CA VAL A 75 7.12 15.68 7.85
C VAL A 75 7.85 16.92 7.31
N ALA A 76 8.59 16.79 6.22
CA ALA A 76 9.24 17.93 5.58
C ALA A 76 8.21 18.85 4.90
N PRO A 77 8.45 20.17 4.84
CA PRO A 77 7.62 21.07 4.04
C PRO A 77 7.54 20.60 2.59
N TRP A 78 6.33 20.66 2.02
CA TRP A 78 6.13 20.29 0.62
C TRP A 78 6.92 21.21 -0.31
N ASP A 79 7.78 20.61 -1.13
CA ASP A 79 8.51 21.28 -2.20
C ASP A 79 8.11 20.62 -3.52
N LYS A 80 7.52 21.43 -4.42
CA LYS A 80 6.94 20.96 -5.69
C LYS A 80 7.93 20.25 -6.61
N VAL A 81 9.23 20.43 -6.40
CA VAL A 81 10.28 19.78 -7.21
C VAL A 81 10.98 18.70 -6.39
N LYS A 82 11.44 19.03 -5.18
CA LYS A 82 12.25 18.12 -4.37
C LYS A 82 11.45 16.95 -3.85
N THR A 83 10.23 17.16 -3.36
CA THR A 83 9.43 16.09 -2.75
C THR A 83 9.02 15.04 -3.78
N PRO A 84 8.43 15.39 -4.95
CA PRO A 84 8.14 14.41 -6.00
C PRO A 84 9.38 13.68 -6.50
N ARG A 85 10.51 14.40 -6.68
CA ARG A 85 11.78 13.79 -7.08
C ARG A 85 12.28 12.77 -6.06
N GLN A 86 12.26 13.12 -4.77
CA GLN A 86 12.70 12.21 -3.70
C GLN A 86 11.77 11.00 -3.56
N LEU A 87 10.46 11.20 -3.74
CA LEU A 87 9.48 10.12 -3.75
C LEU A 87 9.73 9.14 -4.90
N LEU A 88 9.97 9.65 -6.12
CA LEU A 88 10.34 8.85 -7.30
C LEU A 88 11.59 7.98 -7.06
N LEU A 89 12.58 8.52 -6.34
CA LEU A 89 13.81 7.81 -5.99
C LEU A 89 13.62 6.67 -4.97
N LEU A 90 12.41 6.48 -4.41
CA LEU A 90 12.11 5.29 -3.62
C LEU A 90 11.93 4.03 -4.48
N LYS A 91 11.53 4.16 -5.75
CA LYS A 91 11.34 3.02 -6.66
C LYS A 91 12.58 2.11 -6.77
N PRO A 92 13.81 2.61 -7.01
CA PRO A 92 15.00 1.76 -7.04
C PRO A 92 15.32 1.13 -5.67
N ARG A 93 15.03 1.80 -4.56
CA ARG A 93 15.22 1.23 -3.20
C ARG A 93 14.25 0.07 -2.95
N LEU A 94 12.99 0.21 -3.38
CA LEU A 94 11.98 -0.86 -3.34
C LEU A 94 12.36 -2.04 -4.23
N GLU A 95 12.93 -1.79 -5.42
CA GLU A 95 13.44 -2.83 -6.31
C GLU A 95 14.53 -3.66 -5.64
N TYR A 96 15.53 -2.99 -5.04
CA TYR A 96 16.60 -3.66 -4.30
C TYR A 96 16.06 -4.48 -3.13
N ALA A 97 15.15 -3.90 -2.32
CA ALA A 97 14.57 -4.59 -1.18
C ALA A 97 13.78 -5.84 -1.59
N ALA A 98 13.01 -5.77 -2.68
CA ALA A 98 12.28 -6.91 -3.23
C ALA A 98 13.20 -7.99 -3.80
N ALA A 99 14.29 -7.61 -4.48
CA ALA A 99 15.29 -8.54 -4.98
C ALA A 99 16.02 -9.28 -3.84
N ARG A 100 16.31 -8.57 -2.75
CA ARG A 100 16.99 -9.11 -1.56
C ARG A 100 16.13 -10.05 -0.74
N HIS A 101 14.86 -9.69 -0.51
CA HIS A 101 13.99 -10.36 0.46
C HIS A 101 12.91 -11.26 -0.17
N LYS A 102 12.93 -11.42 -1.51
CA LYS A 102 12.04 -12.31 -2.29
C LYS A 102 10.58 -12.29 -1.78
N GLY A 103 9.79 -13.33 -2.06
CA GLY A 103 8.46 -13.51 -1.47
C GLY A 103 7.48 -12.34 -1.67
N ARG A 104 6.79 -11.95 -0.59
CA ARG A 104 5.71 -10.95 -0.62
C ARG A 104 6.22 -9.51 -0.75
N MET A 105 7.53 -9.28 -0.59
CA MET A 105 8.15 -7.97 -0.80
C MET A 105 7.98 -7.47 -2.25
N GLY A 106 7.95 -8.38 -3.23
CA GLY A 106 7.66 -8.04 -4.63
C GLY A 106 6.24 -7.50 -4.85
N HIS A 107 5.27 -7.94 -4.04
CA HIS A 107 3.90 -7.46 -4.11
C HIS A 107 3.78 -6.06 -3.50
N LEU A 108 4.40 -5.84 -2.33
CA LEU A 108 4.50 -4.50 -1.73
C LEU A 108 5.17 -3.52 -2.69
N LYS A 109 6.30 -3.90 -3.30
CA LYS A 109 6.97 -3.09 -4.32
C LYS A 109 6.01 -2.67 -5.43
N LYS A 110 5.26 -3.62 -6.02
CA LYS A 110 4.36 -3.33 -7.15
C LYS A 110 3.29 -2.30 -6.76
N VAL A 111 2.65 -2.50 -5.60
CA VAL A 111 1.61 -1.60 -5.10
C VAL A 111 2.16 -0.20 -4.81
N ILE A 112 3.29 -0.10 -4.11
CA ILE A 112 3.89 1.19 -3.75
C ILE A 112 4.42 1.92 -5.00
N ASN A 113 5.02 1.21 -5.96
CA ASN A 113 5.46 1.84 -7.22
C ASN A 113 4.28 2.41 -8.02
N SER A 114 3.17 1.67 -8.14
CA SER A 114 1.95 2.13 -8.82
C SER A 114 1.36 3.36 -8.12
N ALA A 115 1.36 3.35 -6.78
CA ALA A 115 0.89 4.49 -5.99
C ALA A 115 1.79 5.73 -6.15
N ILE A 116 3.12 5.57 -6.16
CA ILE A 116 4.08 6.65 -6.44
C ILE A 116 3.81 7.27 -7.82
N ASP A 117 3.56 6.45 -8.84
CA ASP A 117 3.27 6.92 -10.20
C ASP A 117 1.97 7.73 -10.29
N CYS A 118 1.05 7.53 -9.35
CA CYS A 118 -0.20 8.29 -9.26
C CYS A 118 -0.07 9.63 -8.53
N VAL A 119 1.03 9.87 -7.79
CA VAL A 119 1.19 11.10 -7.00
C VAL A 119 1.41 12.32 -7.88
N GLY A 120 2.31 12.21 -8.86
CA GLY A 120 2.75 13.35 -9.68
C GLY A 120 3.40 14.45 -8.84
N GLU A 121 3.06 15.71 -9.12
CA GLU A 121 3.58 16.89 -8.43
C GLU A 121 2.54 17.53 -7.49
N ASP A 122 1.50 16.78 -7.12
CA ASP A 122 0.38 17.26 -6.31
C ASP A 122 0.55 16.88 -4.83
N GLU A 123 0.54 17.88 -3.95
CA GLU A 123 0.71 17.69 -2.50
C GLU A 123 -0.44 16.88 -1.89
N ALA A 124 -1.66 17.06 -2.37
CA ALA A 124 -2.81 16.35 -1.83
C ALA A 124 -2.76 14.86 -2.23
N ASN A 125 -2.34 14.54 -3.45
CA ASN A 125 -2.06 13.16 -3.87
C ASN A 125 -0.95 12.55 -3.02
N PHE A 126 0.12 13.30 -2.72
CA PHE A 126 1.19 12.82 -1.86
C PHE A 126 0.69 12.49 -0.44
N LYS A 127 -0.12 13.36 0.15
CA LYS A 127 -0.74 13.10 1.47
C LYS A 127 -1.60 11.83 1.46
N ARG A 128 -2.40 11.64 0.41
CA ARG A 128 -3.19 10.40 0.24
C ARG A 128 -2.30 9.16 0.05
N PHE A 129 -1.18 9.29 -0.65
CA PHE A 129 -0.18 8.22 -0.73
C PHE A 129 0.39 7.85 0.65
N CYS A 130 0.74 8.84 1.48
CA CYS A 130 1.23 8.59 2.84
C CYS A 130 0.18 7.85 3.67
N GLN A 131 -1.09 8.28 3.63
CA GLN A 131 -2.20 7.62 4.31
C GLN A 131 -2.43 6.19 3.82
N PHE A 132 -2.38 5.98 2.51
CA PHE A 132 -2.51 4.66 1.90
C PHE A 132 -1.39 3.71 2.36
N PHE A 133 -0.14 4.18 2.35
CA PHE A 133 0.99 3.36 2.78
C PHE A 133 0.96 3.11 4.30
N GLU A 134 0.58 4.10 5.09
CA GLU A 134 0.38 3.96 6.54
C GLU A 134 -0.67 2.90 6.88
N ALA A 135 -1.79 2.86 6.15
CA ALA A 135 -2.81 1.83 6.33
C ALA A 135 -2.26 0.42 6.07
N ILE A 136 -1.50 0.23 4.99
CA ILE A 136 -0.85 -1.06 4.69
C ILE A 136 0.09 -1.47 5.83
N VAL A 137 0.93 -0.54 6.31
CA VAL A 137 1.86 -0.77 7.42
C VAL A 137 1.11 -1.15 8.69
N ALA A 138 0.05 -0.43 9.03
CA ALA A 138 -0.75 -0.66 10.23
C ALA A 138 -1.34 -2.08 10.25
N TYR A 139 -1.99 -2.49 9.16
CA TYR A 139 -2.59 -3.82 9.07
C TYR A 139 -1.55 -4.94 9.00
N GLN A 140 -0.45 -4.76 8.26
CA GLN A 140 0.63 -5.75 8.22
C GLN A 140 1.21 -5.99 9.62
N VAL A 141 1.57 -4.91 10.33
CA VAL A 141 2.16 -4.97 11.67
C VAL A 141 1.17 -5.54 12.69
N ALA A 142 -0.10 -5.16 12.62
CA ALA A 142 -1.13 -5.68 13.51
C ALA A 142 -1.29 -7.20 13.36
N GLU A 143 -1.26 -7.71 12.14
CA GLU A 143 -1.39 -9.14 11.85
C GLU A 143 -0.14 -9.96 12.21
N GLN A 144 1.06 -9.36 12.19
CA GLN A 144 2.28 -10.07 12.60
C GLN A 144 2.45 -10.18 14.13
N LYS A 145 1.72 -9.37 14.90
CA LYS A 145 1.70 -9.41 16.37
C LYS A 145 0.62 -10.34 16.95
N LYS A 146 -0.25 -10.89 16.09
CA LYS A 146 -1.25 -11.88 16.47
C LYS A 146 -0.63 -13.27 16.50
#